data_AF-A0A497LKS1-F1
#
_entry.id   AF-A0A497LKS1-F1
#
_cell.length_a   1.000
_cell.length_b   1.000
_cell.length_c   1.000
_cell.angle_alpha   90.00
_cell.angle_beta   90.00
_cell.angle_gamma   90.00
#
_symmetry.space_group_name_H-M   'P 1'
#
loop_
_entity.id
_entity.type
_entity.pdbx_description
1 polymer ?
#
loop_
_entity_poly.entity_id
_entity_poly.type
_entity_poly.pdbx_seq_one_letter_code
_entity_poly.pdbx_strand_id
1 'polypeptide(L)'
;MKPPCEVCKQKEETLSSILGEETVSEIVYQLFNPAASKSEKQNREESLIEKLIKRFLEEMRGEQLDELFDSKLLKWAGTPSGKWFRDYLKHRKAKQKAWEKLLEMVKRGEVDPSQIPVEDLLHHFLSQILEELGKEGMVDLKFQRDWLYGNVLIAYPEFTEKSEKIIAKKVLEEVFINLKGLREIGCHETEEVGWGVRQSYMLWDFDEQQHSYDLLDVQETLVKTALHDPVRMRISNEDLKARIPYHETSSSNVILIDASYSMRGEKFRGGI
;
A
#
# COMPACT_ATOMS: atom_id res chain seq x y z
N MET A 1 14.84 11.40 -42.00
CA MET A 1 14.59 11.11 -40.57
C MET A 1 14.56 12.43 -39.83
N LYS A 2 13.48 12.74 -39.09
CA LYS A 2 13.45 13.97 -38.27
C LYS A 2 14.42 13.79 -37.09
N PRO A 3 15.23 14.80 -36.73
CA PRO A 3 16.11 14.71 -35.57
C PRO A 3 15.27 14.51 -34.29
N PRO A 4 15.76 13.75 -33.31
CA PRO A 4 15.07 13.55 -32.05
C PRO A 4 14.93 14.91 -31.33
N CYS A 5 13.71 15.27 -30.98
CA CYS A 5 13.38 16.53 -30.31
C CYS A 5 14.13 16.64 -28.97
N GLU A 6 14.93 17.69 -28.79
CA GLU A 6 15.64 17.97 -27.53
C GLU A 6 14.69 18.28 -26.37
N VAL A 7 13.51 18.86 -26.65
CA VAL A 7 12.48 19.13 -25.64
C VAL A 7 11.88 17.84 -25.08
N CYS A 8 11.81 16.77 -25.89
CA CYS A 8 11.34 15.46 -25.42
C CYS A 8 12.35 14.73 -24.51
N LYS A 9 13.57 15.26 -24.31
CA LYS A 9 14.55 14.72 -23.35
C LYS A 9 14.48 15.38 -21.97
N GLN A 10 13.77 16.48 -21.82
CA GLN A 10 13.47 17.03 -20.50
C GLN A 10 12.38 16.17 -19.87
N LYS A 11 12.78 15.02 -19.30
CA LYS A 11 11.93 14.35 -18.32
C LYS A 11 11.74 15.34 -17.18
N GLU A 12 10.51 15.81 -16.98
CA GLU A 12 10.17 16.57 -15.78
C GLU A 12 10.57 15.71 -14.56
N GLU A 13 11.32 16.31 -13.64
CA GLU A 13 11.73 15.63 -12.42
C GLU A 13 10.48 15.32 -11.61
N THR A 14 10.15 14.03 -11.46
CA THR A 14 8.99 13.57 -10.69
C THR A 14 9.33 13.44 -9.21
N LEU A 15 8.30 13.42 -8.36
CA LEU A 15 8.45 13.18 -6.92
C LEU A 15 9.14 11.83 -6.67
N SER A 16 8.78 10.80 -7.43
CA SER A 16 9.43 9.47 -7.42
C SER A 16 10.90 9.51 -7.79
N SER A 17 11.32 10.43 -8.66
CA SER A 17 12.74 10.59 -9.03
C SER A 17 13.57 11.22 -7.91
N ILE A 18 12.95 12.05 -7.05
CA ILE A 18 13.64 12.80 -6.00
C ILE A 18 13.65 12.03 -4.68
N LEU A 19 12.48 11.53 -4.25
CA LEU A 19 12.30 10.84 -2.97
C LEU A 19 12.45 9.32 -3.09
N GLY A 20 12.48 8.78 -4.30
CA GLY A 20 12.48 7.34 -4.55
C GLY A 20 11.06 6.76 -4.62
N GLU A 21 10.92 5.68 -5.41
CA GLU A 21 9.64 5.01 -5.65
C GLU A 21 9.04 4.43 -4.35
N GLU A 22 9.89 3.94 -3.44
CA GLU A 22 9.45 3.34 -2.18
C GLU A 22 8.77 4.38 -1.28
N THR A 23 9.40 5.53 -1.06
CA THR A 23 8.83 6.61 -0.25
C THR A 23 7.55 7.16 -0.86
N VAL A 24 7.48 7.31 -2.19
CA VAL A 24 6.24 7.70 -2.87
C VAL A 24 5.14 6.65 -2.71
N SER A 25 5.48 5.37 -2.77
CA SER A 25 4.52 4.29 -2.54
C SER A 25 3.94 4.33 -1.13
N GLU A 26 4.76 4.65 -0.13
CA GLU A 26 4.33 4.83 1.25
C GLU A 26 3.47 6.08 1.43
N ILE A 27 3.81 7.20 0.78
CA ILE A 27 3.01 8.42 0.75
C ILE A 27 1.61 8.12 0.21
N VAL A 28 1.52 7.47 -0.95
CA VAL A 28 0.24 7.12 -1.59
C VAL A 28 -0.57 6.18 -0.68
N TYR A 29 0.09 5.19 -0.08
CA TYR A 29 -0.59 4.27 0.82
C TYR A 29 -1.09 4.93 2.12
N GLN A 30 -0.30 5.83 2.74
CA GLN A 30 -0.72 6.56 3.94
C GLN A 30 -1.80 7.61 3.66
N LEU A 31 -1.85 8.18 2.45
CA LEU A 31 -2.96 9.02 2.00
C LEU A 31 -4.27 8.22 1.92
N PHE A 32 -4.21 6.96 1.46
CA PHE A 32 -5.35 6.06 1.40
C PHE A 32 -5.75 5.52 2.78
N ASN A 33 -4.78 5.13 3.61
CA ASN A 33 -4.99 4.58 4.94
C ASN A 33 -4.26 5.41 6.02
N PRO A 34 -4.86 6.53 6.47
CA PRO A 34 -4.27 7.38 7.51
C PRO A 34 -4.11 6.68 8.87
N ALA A 35 -4.79 5.55 9.10
CA ALA A 35 -4.67 4.78 10.35
C ALA A 35 -3.50 3.78 10.33
N ALA A 36 -2.88 3.54 9.17
CA ALA A 36 -1.66 2.73 9.06
C ALA A 36 -0.45 3.42 9.72
N SER A 37 -0.49 4.74 9.88
CA SER A 37 0.52 5.49 10.64
C SER A 37 0.56 4.96 12.07
N LYS A 38 1.68 4.36 12.47
CA LYS A 38 1.87 3.86 13.83
C LYS A 38 2.08 5.08 14.71
N SER A 39 0.98 5.63 15.22
CA SER A 39 1.01 6.76 16.15
C SER A 39 1.53 6.32 17.52
N GLU A 40 2.82 6.03 17.61
CA GLU A 40 3.54 6.26 18.85
C GLU A 40 3.92 7.74 18.86
N LYS A 41 3.02 8.57 19.41
CA LYS A 41 3.35 9.91 19.92
C LYS A 41 4.30 9.75 21.12
N GLN A 42 5.48 9.19 20.89
CA GLN A 42 6.59 9.37 21.79
C GLN A 42 7.11 10.79 21.57
N ASN A 43 7.55 11.45 22.64
CA ASN A 43 8.18 12.76 22.64
C ASN A 43 9.34 12.79 21.63
N ARG A 44 9.04 13.06 20.35
CA ARG A 44 10.06 13.21 19.31
C ARG A 44 10.67 14.60 19.48
N GLU A 45 11.99 14.64 19.45
CA GLU A 45 12.73 15.89 19.23
C GLU A 45 12.21 16.57 17.96
N GLU A 46 12.29 17.91 17.90
CA GLU A 46 11.84 18.68 16.75
C GLU A 46 12.39 18.10 15.45
N SER A 47 11.48 17.74 14.53
CA SER A 47 11.84 17.11 13.28
C SER A 47 12.66 18.08 12.41
N LEU A 48 13.44 17.55 11.47
CA LEU A 48 14.20 18.36 10.52
C LEU A 48 13.26 19.32 9.74
N ILE A 49 12.05 18.85 9.43
CA ILE A 49 11.00 19.62 8.76
C ILE A 49 10.55 20.79 9.62
N GLU A 50 10.28 20.57 10.91
CA GLU A 50 9.88 21.63 11.84
C GLU A 50 10.97 22.68 12.00
N LYS A 51 12.24 22.26 12.11
CA LYS A 51 13.40 23.16 12.19
C LYS A 51 13.53 24.03 10.94
N LEU A 52 13.35 23.44 9.75
CA LEU A 52 13.36 24.20 8.49
C LEU A 52 12.21 25.21 8.43
N ILE A 53 11.00 24.81 8.82
CA ILE A 53 9.83 25.71 8.83
C ILE A 53 10.06 26.87 9.80
N LYS A 54 10.55 26.61 11.01
CA LYS A 54 10.86 27.66 12.01
C LYS A 54 11.91 28.62 11.50
N ARG A 55 13.00 28.11 10.93
CA ARG A 55 14.06 28.93 10.34
C ARG A 55 13.51 29.88 9.27
N PHE A 56 12.70 29.37 8.34
CA PHE A 56 12.10 30.24 7.31
C PHE A 56 11.03 31.19 7.87
N LEU A 57 10.33 30.83 8.94
CA LEU A 57 9.41 31.73 9.63
C LEU A 57 10.12 32.91 10.30
N GLU A 58 11.30 32.65 10.88
CA GLU A 58 12.15 33.66 11.53
C GLU A 58 12.86 34.55 10.51
N GLU A 59 13.38 33.98 9.42
CA GLU A 59 14.05 34.71 8.33
C GLU A 59 13.10 35.64 7.56
N MET A 60 11.80 35.33 7.55
CA MET A 60 10.78 36.14 6.87
C MET A 60 10.50 37.45 7.63
N ARG A 61 11.20 38.53 7.22
CA ARG A 61 10.90 39.92 7.60
C ARG A 61 9.64 40.44 6.87
N GLY A 62 8.92 41.38 7.49
CA GLY A 62 7.64 41.91 6.99
C GLY A 62 7.68 42.47 5.56
N GLU A 63 8.84 42.98 5.13
CA GLU A 63 9.04 43.62 3.82
C GLU A 63 8.93 42.63 2.63
N GLN A 64 9.26 41.35 2.80
CA GLN A 64 9.15 40.33 1.73
C GLN A 64 7.70 39.86 1.46
N LEU A 65 6.75 40.28 2.29
CA LEU A 65 5.32 40.05 2.07
C LEU A 65 4.71 41.17 1.22
N ASP A 66 5.24 42.40 1.33
CA ASP A 66 4.67 43.56 0.66
C ASP A 66 4.93 43.57 -0.85
N GLU A 67 5.99 42.91 -1.34
CA GLU A 67 6.31 42.79 -2.77
C GLU A 67 5.39 41.84 -3.56
N LEU A 68 4.66 40.95 -2.88
CA LEU A 68 3.94 39.84 -3.53
C LEU A 68 2.43 40.02 -3.61
N PHE A 69 1.88 41.00 -2.90
CA PHE A 69 0.42 41.13 -2.75
C PHE A 69 -0.09 42.47 -3.23
N ASP A 70 -1.29 42.41 -3.81
CA ASP A 70 -1.99 43.56 -4.32
C ASP A 70 -2.23 44.58 -3.19
N SER A 71 -1.98 45.86 -3.46
CA SER A 71 -1.98 46.93 -2.44
C SER A 71 -3.28 47.03 -1.64
N LYS A 72 -4.40 46.58 -2.22
CA LYS A 72 -5.72 46.50 -1.57
C LYS A 72 -5.84 45.34 -0.58
N LEU A 73 -5.29 44.16 -0.91
CA LEU A 73 -5.24 43.00 -0.03
C LEU A 73 -4.33 43.27 1.17
N LEU A 74 -3.19 43.93 0.96
CA LEU A 74 -2.29 44.34 2.05
C LEU A 74 -2.94 45.36 2.99
N LYS A 75 -3.73 46.32 2.46
CA LYS A 75 -4.48 47.29 3.27
C LYS A 75 -5.53 46.61 4.16
N TRP A 76 -6.28 45.65 3.63
CA TRP A 76 -7.22 44.86 4.43
C TRP A 76 -6.48 43.94 5.43
N ALA A 77 -5.37 43.34 5.00
CA ALA A 77 -4.53 42.51 5.86
C ALA A 77 -3.84 43.30 6.99
N GLY A 78 -3.82 44.64 6.92
CA GLY A 78 -3.27 45.53 7.96
C GLY A 78 -4.25 45.87 9.09
N THR A 79 -5.52 45.49 9.00
CA THR A 79 -6.48 45.65 10.10
C THR A 79 -6.30 44.55 11.16
N PRO A 80 -6.83 44.73 12.39
CA PRO A 80 -6.84 43.66 13.40
C PRO A 80 -7.47 42.35 12.91
N SER A 81 -8.49 42.45 12.04
CA SER A 81 -9.14 41.32 11.38
C SER A 81 -8.31 40.68 10.25
N GLY A 82 -7.31 41.39 9.71
CA GLY A 82 -6.43 40.92 8.64
C GLY A 82 -5.11 40.32 9.12
N LYS A 83 -4.74 40.52 10.39
CA LYS A 83 -3.48 40.02 10.97
C LYS A 83 -3.37 38.49 10.88
N TRP A 84 -4.45 37.77 11.20
CA TRP A 84 -4.48 36.31 11.10
C TRP A 84 -4.20 35.81 9.68
N PHE A 85 -4.67 36.55 8.67
CA PHE A 85 -4.50 36.22 7.26
C PHE A 85 -3.05 36.48 6.81
N ARG A 86 -2.42 37.57 7.28
CA ARG A 86 -0.98 37.78 7.08
C ARG A 86 -0.15 36.65 7.70
N ASP A 87 -0.47 36.25 8.92
CA ASP A 87 0.24 35.18 9.62
C ASP A 87 0.06 33.83 8.89
N TYR A 88 -1.18 33.50 8.47
CA TYR A 88 -1.47 32.33 7.65
C TYR A 88 -0.66 32.30 6.34
N LEU A 89 -0.61 33.43 5.62
CA LEU A 89 0.18 33.54 4.39
C LEU A 89 1.68 33.41 4.64
N LYS A 90 2.18 34.02 5.72
CA LYS A 90 3.58 33.89 6.14
C LYS A 90 3.93 32.43 6.39
N HIS A 91 3.07 31.71 7.13
CA HIS A 91 3.22 30.27 7.37
C HIS A 91 3.18 29.45 6.09
N ARG A 92 2.24 29.71 5.19
CA ARG A 92 2.13 29.02 3.90
C ARG A 92 3.40 29.19 3.06
N LYS A 93 3.93 30.41 2.97
CA LYS A 93 5.15 30.71 2.21
C LYS A 93 6.41 30.10 2.86
N ALA A 94 6.50 30.13 4.20
CA ALA A 94 7.60 29.48 4.91
C ALA A 94 7.59 27.97 4.67
N LYS A 95 6.42 27.32 4.69
CA LYS A 95 6.27 25.91 4.31
C LYS A 95 6.70 25.65 2.87
N GLN A 96 6.32 26.50 1.92
CA GLN A 96 6.72 26.34 0.52
C GLN A 96 8.25 26.44 0.36
N LYS A 97 8.90 27.43 0.97
CA LYS A 97 10.37 27.54 0.95
C LYS A 97 11.04 26.35 1.65
N ALA A 98 10.48 25.88 2.76
CA ALA A 98 10.97 24.69 3.46
C ALA A 98 10.88 23.44 2.58
N TRP A 99 9.79 23.27 1.84
CA TRP A 99 9.59 22.19 0.88
C TRP A 99 10.62 22.22 -0.24
N GLU A 100 10.77 23.37 -0.92
CA GLU A 100 11.77 23.55 -1.99
C GLU A 100 13.18 23.25 -1.49
N LYS A 101 13.52 23.74 -0.29
CA LYS A 101 14.83 23.51 0.33
C LYS A 101 15.04 22.04 0.69
N LEU A 102 14.02 21.37 1.20
CA LEU A 102 14.08 19.94 1.53
C LEU A 102 14.35 19.11 0.27
N LEU A 103 13.64 19.38 -0.83
CA LEU A 103 13.89 18.71 -2.10
C LEU A 103 15.30 18.99 -2.64
N GLU A 104 15.83 20.21 -2.50
CA GLU A 104 17.21 20.51 -2.85
C GLU A 104 18.23 19.71 -2.02
N MET A 105 18.00 19.60 -0.71
CA MET A 105 18.89 18.87 0.20
C MET A 105 18.91 17.37 -0.16
N VAL A 106 17.75 16.81 -0.48
CA VAL A 106 17.63 15.43 -0.97
C VAL A 106 18.39 15.25 -2.29
N LYS A 107 18.20 16.15 -3.27
CA LYS A 107 18.91 16.09 -4.57
C LYS A 107 20.43 16.16 -4.42
N ARG A 108 20.92 16.89 -3.41
CA ARG A 108 22.36 17.00 -3.10
C ARG A 108 22.90 15.79 -2.32
N GLY A 109 22.03 14.88 -1.89
CA GLY A 109 22.39 13.76 -1.02
C GLY A 109 22.71 14.17 0.42
N GLU A 110 22.32 15.38 0.85
CA GLU A 110 22.50 15.84 2.24
C GLU A 110 21.52 15.12 3.18
N VAL A 111 20.37 14.68 2.65
CA VAL A 111 19.33 13.95 3.39
C VAL A 111 18.92 12.73 2.58
N ASP A 112 18.93 11.57 3.23
CA ASP A 112 18.45 10.32 2.67
C ASP A 112 16.90 10.27 2.73
N PRO A 113 16.19 10.10 1.60
CA PRO A 113 14.73 10.05 1.58
C PRO A 113 14.11 9.05 2.55
N SER A 114 14.76 7.90 2.75
CA SER A 114 14.28 6.84 3.64
C SER A 114 14.33 7.23 5.13
N GLN A 115 15.10 8.26 5.50
CA GLN A 115 15.18 8.75 6.87
C GLN A 115 14.09 9.77 7.19
N ILE A 116 13.37 10.27 6.18
CA ILE A 116 12.32 11.26 6.38
C ILE A 116 11.01 10.53 6.69
N PRO A 117 10.43 10.70 7.89
CA PRO A 117 9.14 10.09 8.20
C PRO A 117 8.04 10.65 7.30
N VAL A 118 7.36 9.73 6.60
CA VAL A 118 6.26 10.06 5.67
C VAL A 118 5.10 10.78 6.39
N GLU A 119 4.85 10.45 7.65
CA GLU A 119 3.85 11.09 8.50
C GLU A 119 4.12 12.60 8.65
N ASP A 120 5.38 13.00 8.88
CA ASP A 120 5.74 14.41 9.03
C ASP A 120 5.64 15.15 7.69
N LEU A 121 6.00 14.49 6.58
CA LEU A 121 5.84 15.04 5.23
C LEU A 121 4.36 15.33 4.94
N LEU A 122 3.48 14.37 5.20
CA LEU A 122 2.03 14.52 5.02
C LEU A 122 1.45 15.57 5.97
N HIS A 123 1.90 15.63 7.22
CA HIS A 123 1.41 16.60 8.19
C HIS A 123 1.76 18.05 7.79
N HIS A 124 2.98 18.29 7.32
CA HIS A 124 3.46 19.64 7.05
C HIS A 124 3.24 20.11 5.60
N PHE A 125 3.29 19.20 4.61
CA PHE A 125 3.36 19.51 3.18
C PHE A 125 2.28 18.82 2.32
N LEU A 126 1.13 18.42 2.91
CA LEU A 126 0.04 17.75 2.20
C LEU A 126 -0.32 18.38 0.85
N SER A 127 -0.49 19.71 0.81
CA SER A 127 -0.85 20.44 -0.41
C SER A 127 0.19 20.29 -1.52
N GLN A 128 1.47 20.44 -1.18
CA GLN A 128 2.58 20.33 -2.13
C GLN A 128 2.70 18.89 -2.63
N ILE A 129 2.52 17.91 -1.74
CA ILE A 129 2.56 16.49 -2.10
C ILE A 129 1.43 16.15 -3.07
N LEU A 130 0.20 16.61 -2.83
CA LEU A 130 -0.92 16.38 -3.74
C LEU A 130 -0.71 17.03 -5.12
N GLU A 131 -0.13 18.23 -5.17
CA GLU A 131 0.21 18.89 -6.43
C GLU A 131 1.26 18.09 -7.22
N GLU A 132 2.32 17.62 -6.57
CA GLU A 132 3.39 16.82 -7.22
C GLU A 132 2.91 15.42 -7.63
N LEU A 133 2.10 14.75 -6.79
CA LEU A 133 1.45 13.49 -7.15
C LEU A 133 0.47 13.66 -8.33
N GLY A 134 -0.16 14.83 -8.43
CA GLY A 134 -0.99 15.19 -9.57
C GLY A 134 -0.19 15.32 -10.87
N LYS A 135 0.98 15.96 -10.83
CA LYS A 135 1.89 16.04 -11.99
C LYS A 135 2.39 14.66 -12.43
N GLU A 136 2.62 13.75 -11.49
CA GLU A 136 3.05 12.38 -11.78
C GLU A 136 1.90 11.47 -12.29
N GLY A 137 0.66 11.96 -12.25
CA GLY A 137 -0.53 11.20 -12.63
C GLY A 137 -0.84 10.08 -11.64
N MET A 138 -0.49 10.27 -10.36
CA MET A 138 -0.86 9.38 -9.26
C MET A 138 -2.21 9.78 -8.64
N VAL A 139 -2.57 11.06 -8.71
CA VAL A 139 -3.81 11.60 -8.16
C VAL A 139 -4.45 12.56 -9.15
N ASP A 140 -5.73 12.39 -9.43
CA ASP A 140 -6.52 13.34 -10.20
C ASP A 140 -7.36 14.21 -9.27
N LEU A 141 -7.18 15.53 -9.37
CA LEU A 141 -8.01 16.49 -8.63
C LEU A 141 -9.33 16.71 -9.36
N LYS A 142 -10.40 16.13 -8.85
CA LYS A 142 -11.75 16.38 -9.35
C LYS A 142 -12.41 17.51 -8.57
N PHE A 143 -13.16 18.33 -9.29
CA PHE A 143 -13.90 19.45 -8.70
C PHE A 143 -15.38 19.12 -8.73
N GLN A 144 -15.98 19.01 -7.54
CA GLN A 144 -17.42 18.89 -7.38
C GLN A 144 -17.97 20.18 -6.80
N ARG A 145 -19.14 20.59 -7.29
CA ARG A 145 -19.88 21.69 -6.65
C ARG A 145 -20.43 21.19 -5.33
N ASP A 146 -20.17 21.95 -4.28
CA ASP A 146 -20.81 21.69 -3.00
C ASP A 146 -22.33 21.81 -3.16
N TRP A 147 -23.06 20.78 -2.74
CA TRP A 147 -24.52 20.78 -2.81
C TRP A 147 -25.09 21.82 -1.82
N LEU A 148 -24.48 22.00 -0.65
CA LEU A 148 -24.96 22.93 0.37
C LEU A 148 -24.69 24.39 0.00
N TYR A 149 -23.54 24.64 -0.62
CA TYR A 149 -23.11 25.97 -1.00
C TYR A 149 -22.81 25.97 -2.50
N GLY A 150 -23.85 25.97 -3.35
CA GLY A 150 -23.78 25.78 -4.82
C GLY A 150 -22.81 26.66 -5.63
N ASN A 151 -22.14 27.62 -4.98
CA ASN A 151 -21.10 28.48 -5.55
C ASN A 151 -19.67 28.11 -5.11
N VAL A 152 -19.50 27.08 -4.28
CA VAL A 152 -18.19 26.59 -3.80
C VAL A 152 -17.82 25.33 -4.57
N LEU A 153 -16.65 25.34 -5.21
CA LEU A 153 -16.05 24.15 -5.80
C LEU A 153 -15.17 23.48 -4.75
N ILE A 154 -15.47 22.23 -4.44
CA ILE A 154 -14.65 21.38 -3.58
C ILE A 154 -13.77 20.53 -4.49
N ALA A 155 -12.46 20.67 -4.32
CA ALA A 155 -11.49 19.77 -4.91
C ALA A 155 -11.37 18.52 -4.04
N TYR A 156 -11.53 17.34 -4.63
CA TYR A 156 -11.27 16.08 -3.95
C TYR A 156 -10.28 15.25 -4.79
N PRO A 157 -9.23 14.69 -4.15
CA PRO A 157 -8.27 13.85 -4.83
C PRO A 157 -8.88 12.46 -5.08
N GLU A 158 -8.86 12.02 -6.33
CA GLU A 158 -9.11 10.63 -6.72
C GLU A 158 -7.80 9.94 -7.08
N PHE A 159 -7.60 8.70 -6.65
CA PHE A 159 -6.44 7.92 -7.03
C PHE A 159 -6.56 7.43 -8.47
N THR A 160 -5.47 7.49 -9.22
CA THR A 160 -5.41 6.92 -10.58
C THR A 160 -5.13 5.42 -10.51
N GLU A 161 -5.29 4.71 -11.64
CA GLU A 161 -5.00 3.27 -11.76
C GLU A 161 -3.58 2.90 -11.28
N LYS A 162 -2.61 3.81 -11.48
CA LYS A 162 -1.22 3.61 -11.00
C LYS A 162 -1.17 3.56 -9.47
N SER A 163 -1.83 4.50 -8.81
CA SER A 163 -1.91 4.56 -7.34
C SER A 163 -2.72 3.41 -6.78
N GLU A 164 -3.84 3.05 -7.41
CA GLU A 164 -4.65 1.90 -7.00
C GLU A 164 -3.84 0.60 -7.02
N LYS A 165 -2.99 0.39 -8.04
CA LYS A 165 -2.06 -0.76 -8.10
C LYS A 165 -1.08 -0.77 -6.93
N ILE A 166 -0.53 0.40 -6.57
CA ILE A 166 0.39 0.54 -5.44
C ILE A 166 -0.33 0.22 -4.12
N ILE A 167 -1.52 0.80 -3.93
CA ILE A 167 -2.35 0.58 -2.74
C ILE A 167 -2.70 -0.90 -2.62
N ALA A 168 -3.19 -1.53 -3.68
CA ALA A 168 -3.55 -2.94 -3.69
C ALA A 168 -2.35 -3.84 -3.32
N LYS A 169 -1.15 -3.54 -3.86
CA LYS A 169 0.07 -4.26 -3.51
C LYS A 169 0.40 -4.14 -2.01
N LYS A 170 0.34 -2.92 -1.45
CA LYS A 170 0.61 -2.67 -0.02
C LYS A 170 -0.43 -3.33 0.90
N VAL A 171 -1.71 -3.28 0.53
CA VAL A 171 -2.77 -3.98 1.27
C VAL A 171 -2.52 -5.49 1.26
N LEU A 172 -2.17 -6.08 0.11
CA LEU A 172 -1.82 -7.49 0.03
C LEU A 172 -0.62 -7.84 0.91
N GLU A 173 0.45 -7.03 0.87
CA GLU A 173 1.62 -7.20 1.74
C GLU A 173 1.22 -7.18 3.23
N GLU A 174 0.40 -6.22 3.65
CA GLU A 174 -0.11 -6.16 5.03
C GLU A 174 -0.98 -7.35 5.40
N VAL A 175 -1.85 -7.82 4.50
CA VAL A 175 -2.65 -9.03 4.70
C VAL A 175 -1.71 -10.21 4.91
N PHE A 176 -0.74 -10.44 4.03
CA PHE A 176 0.23 -11.53 4.17
C PHE A 176 1.04 -11.47 5.46
N ILE A 177 1.44 -10.28 5.90
CA ILE A 177 2.16 -10.10 7.18
C ILE A 177 1.23 -10.42 8.37
N ASN A 178 -0.05 -10.02 8.29
CA ASN A 178 -1.03 -10.18 9.36
C ASN A 178 -1.69 -11.57 9.41
N LEU A 179 -1.53 -12.39 8.38
CA LEU A 179 -1.90 -13.82 8.37
C LEU A 179 -0.99 -14.60 9.36
N LYS A 180 -1.18 -14.37 10.66
CA LYS A 180 -0.60 -15.18 11.73
C LYS A 180 -1.30 -16.55 11.72
N GLY A 181 -0.61 -17.57 11.20
CA GLY A 181 -1.08 -18.96 11.18
C GLY A 181 -0.97 -19.65 9.82
N LEU A 182 -0.79 -18.90 8.73
CA LEU A 182 -0.67 -19.42 7.36
C LEU A 182 0.75 -19.20 6.79
N ARG A 183 1.77 -19.15 7.65
CA ARG A 183 3.20 -19.12 7.23
C ARG A 183 3.72 -20.48 6.76
N GLU A 184 2.82 -21.40 6.43
CA GLU A 184 3.14 -22.64 5.74
C GLU A 184 2.88 -22.40 4.26
N ILE A 185 3.92 -21.97 3.56
CA ILE A 185 3.93 -21.97 2.09
C ILE A 185 4.05 -23.44 1.67
N GLY A 186 2.93 -24.06 1.32
CA GLY A 186 2.84 -25.45 0.90
C GLY A 186 1.39 -25.86 0.63
N CYS A 187 1.18 -27.03 0.03
CA CYS A 187 -0.13 -27.69 0.11
C CYS A 187 -0.43 -27.83 1.61
N HIS A 188 -1.43 -27.10 2.12
CA HIS A 188 -1.88 -27.29 3.50
C HIS A 188 -2.26 -28.76 3.62
N GLU A 189 -1.47 -29.53 4.37
CA GLU A 189 -1.82 -30.90 4.73
C GLU A 189 -2.97 -30.80 5.71
N THR A 190 -4.18 -30.71 5.17
CA THR A 190 -5.37 -30.98 5.96
C THR A 190 -5.36 -32.46 6.29
N GLU A 191 -5.51 -32.82 7.57
CA GLU A 191 -5.81 -34.21 7.98
C GLU A 191 -7.14 -34.70 7.39
N GLU A 192 -7.91 -33.80 6.79
CA GLU A 192 -9.14 -34.08 6.07
C GLU A 192 -8.84 -34.88 4.80
N VAL A 193 -9.49 -36.04 4.71
CA VAL A 193 -9.51 -36.89 3.51
C VAL A 193 -10.48 -36.29 2.51
N GLY A 194 -10.06 -36.17 1.24
CA GLY A 194 -10.89 -35.55 0.20
C GLY A 194 -10.67 -36.14 -1.18
N TRP A 195 -11.35 -35.55 -2.16
CA TRP A 195 -11.28 -35.96 -3.57
C TRP A 195 -10.23 -35.07 -4.25
N GLY A 196 -9.23 -35.66 -4.88
CA GLY A 196 -8.12 -34.94 -5.51
C GLY A 196 -7.34 -35.82 -6.48
N VAL A 197 -6.50 -35.22 -7.32
CA VAL A 197 -5.72 -35.95 -8.35
C VAL A 197 -4.32 -36.30 -7.85
N ARG A 198 -3.84 -35.64 -6.78
CA ARG A 198 -2.53 -35.91 -6.17
C ARG A 198 -2.60 -37.05 -5.15
N GLN A 199 -1.82 -38.10 -5.37
CA GLN A 199 -1.64 -39.21 -4.43
C GLN A 199 -0.95 -38.73 -3.15
N SER A 200 -1.52 -39.09 -1.99
CA SER A 200 -0.87 -38.85 -0.69
C SER A 200 0.01 -40.02 -0.25
N TYR A 201 0.70 -39.87 0.88
CA TYR A 201 1.41 -40.97 1.55
C TYR A 201 0.48 -41.90 2.36
N MET A 202 -0.82 -41.57 2.49
CA MET A 202 -1.76 -42.35 3.28
C MET A 202 -2.20 -43.61 2.52
N LEU A 203 -1.98 -44.77 3.15
CA LEU A 203 -2.29 -46.09 2.60
C LEU A 203 -3.43 -46.74 3.37
N TRP A 204 -4.51 -47.09 2.67
CA TRP A 204 -5.65 -47.83 3.22
C TRP A 204 -5.77 -49.21 2.56
N ASP A 205 -6.51 -50.12 3.20
CA ASP A 205 -6.92 -51.35 2.53
C ASP A 205 -7.91 -51.00 1.42
N PHE A 206 -7.71 -51.60 0.25
CA PHE A 206 -8.57 -51.33 -0.90
C PHE A 206 -9.98 -51.89 -0.63
N ASP A 207 -10.97 -51.05 -0.88
CA ASP A 207 -12.39 -51.37 -0.78
C ASP A 207 -13.02 -51.05 -2.13
N GLU A 208 -13.53 -52.08 -2.82
CA GLU A 208 -14.16 -51.96 -4.15
C GLU A 208 -15.36 -51.00 -4.16
N GLN A 209 -16.02 -50.77 -3.02
CA GLN A 209 -17.18 -49.88 -2.93
C GLN A 209 -16.77 -48.40 -2.75
N GLN A 210 -15.58 -48.14 -2.21
CA GLN A 210 -15.13 -46.79 -1.86
C GLN A 210 -13.98 -46.30 -2.74
N HIS A 211 -13.17 -47.19 -3.28
CA HIS A 211 -11.95 -46.87 -3.99
C HIS A 211 -12.06 -47.23 -5.48
N SER A 212 -11.59 -46.31 -6.33
CA SER A 212 -11.43 -46.57 -7.75
C SER A 212 -10.13 -47.32 -8.03
N TYR A 213 -10.07 -48.11 -9.10
CA TYR A 213 -8.87 -48.86 -9.48
C TYR A 213 -7.63 -47.97 -9.70
N ASP A 214 -7.83 -46.71 -10.08
CA ASP A 214 -6.74 -45.72 -10.25
C ASP A 214 -6.03 -45.36 -8.93
N LEU A 215 -6.64 -45.67 -7.79
CA LEU A 215 -6.08 -45.43 -6.46
C LEU A 215 -5.25 -46.62 -5.95
N LEU A 216 -5.18 -47.74 -6.67
CA LEU A 216 -4.40 -48.90 -6.24
C LEU A 216 -2.90 -48.58 -6.22
N ASP A 217 -2.28 -48.79 -5.05
CA ASP A 217 -0.83 -48.80 -4.93
C ASP A 217 -0.30 -50.19 -5.25
N VAL A 218 0.18 -50.35 -6.48
CA VAL A 218 0.75 -51.60 -6.96
C VAL A 218 1.99 -51.99 -6.16
N GLN A 219 2.81 -51.05 -5.72
CA GLN A 219 4.06 -51.37 -5.01
C GLN A 219 3.76 -51.94 -3.64
N GLU A 220 2.94 -51.27 -2.85
CA GLU A 220 2.56 -51.72 -1.51
C GLU A 220 1.71 -53.00 -1.55
N THR A 221 0.85 -53.14 -2.56
CA THR A 221 0.10 -54.38 -2.80
C THR A 221 1.03 -55.56 -3.07
N LEU A 222 2.06 -55.37 -3.90
CA LEU A 222 3.03 -56.43 -4.20
C LEU A 222 3.90 -56.77 -2.98
N VAL A 223 4.28 -55.78 -2.17
CA VAL A 223 5.00 -56.01 -0.91
C VAL A 223 4.14 -56.82 0.06
N LYS A 224 2.87 -56.46 0.24
CA LYS A 224 1.94 -57.19 1.11
C LYS A 224 1.71 -58.62 0.61
N THR A 225 1.53 -58.78 -0.70
CA THR A 225 1.41 -60.10 -1.34
C THR A 225 2.67 -60.96 -1.12
N ALA A 226 3.87 -60.37 -1.22
CA ALA A 226 5.12 -61.08 -0.97
C ALA A 226 5.28 -61.51 0.50
N LEU A 227 4.73 -60.74 1.43
CA LEU A 227 4.71 -61.11 2.86
C LEU A 227 3.70 -62.23 3.13
N HIS A 228 2.55 -62.21 2.46
CA HIS A 228 1.46 -63.18 2.67
C HIS A 228 1.71 -64.51 1.94
N ASP A 229 2.11 -64.48 0.67
CA ASP A 229 2.43 -65.65 -0.17
C ASP A 229 3.77 -65.46 -0.91
N PRO A 230 4.91 -65.61 -0.21
CA PRO A 230 6.25 -65.37 -0.77
C PRO A 230 6.63 -66.33 -1.90
N VAL A 231 5.96 -67.48 -2.02
CA VAL A 231 6.35 -68.55 -2.96
C VAL A 231 5.56 -68.47 -4.25
N ARG A 232 4.23 -68.27 -4.18
CA ARG A 232 3.39 -68.25 -5.38
C ARG A 232 2.94 -66.85 -5.78
N MET A 233 3.14 -65.84 -4.92
CA MET A 233 2.81 -64.44 -5.19
C MET A 233 1.37 -64.23 -5.69
N ARG A 234 0.42 -64.99 -5.15
CA ARG A 234 -0.99 -64.87 -5.53
C ARG A 234 -1.60 -63.66 -4.84
N ILE A 235 -1.91 -62.63 -5.62
CA ILE A 235 -2.58 -61.43 -5.12
C ILE A 235 -3.99 -61.80 -4.71
N SER A 236 -4.30 -61.64 -3.42
CA SER A 236 -5.65 -61.75 -2.87
C SER A 236 -6.26 -60.37 -2.63
N ASN A 237 -7.58 -60.29 -2.47
CA ASN A 237 -8.25 -59.02 -2.19
C ASN A 237 -7.76 -58.37 -0.88
N GLU A 238 -7.32 -59.18 0.09
CA GLU A 238 -6.76 -58.71 1.36
C GLU A 238 -5.38 -58.06 1.18
N ASP A 239 -4.67 -58.35 0.09
CA ASP A 239 -3.36 -57.78 -0.20
C ASP A 239 -3.45 -56.39 -0.86
N LEU A 240 -4.61 -56.02 -1.38
CA LEU A 240 -4.81 -54.79 -2.14
C LEU A 240 -4.72 -53.55 -1.24
N LYS A 241 -3.87 -52.61 -1.63
CA LYS A 241 -3.68 -51.32 -0.97
C LYS A 241 -4.05 -50.16 -1.88
N ALA A 242 -4.69 -49.15 -1.30
CA ALA A 242 -5.07 -47.93 -1.98
C ALA A 242 -4.32 -46.72 -1.40
N ARG A 243 -3.83 -45.82 -2.26
CA ARG A 243 -3.38 -44.48 -1.86
C ARG A 243 -4.53 -43.50 -1.96
N ILE A 244 -4.83 -42.88 -0.85
CA ILE A 244 -5.89 -41.87 -0.80
C ILE A 244 -5.31 -40.55 -1.31
N PRO A 245 -6.02 -39.82 -2.18
CA PRO A 245 -5.53 -38.52 -2.63
C PRO A 245 -5.59 -37.49 -1.49
N TYR A 246 -4.72 -36.49 -1.56
CA TYR A 246 -4.85 -35.33 -0.68
C TYR A 246 -6.18 -34.61 -0.96
N HIS A 247 -6.77 -34.03 0.08
CA HIS A 247 -7.88 -33.12 -0.11
C HIS A 247 -7.40 -31.85 -0.82
N GLU A 248 -7.85 -31.65 -2.07
CA GLU A 248 -7.64 -30.38 -2.76
C GLU A 248 -8.67 -29.37 -2.27
N THR A 249 -8.30 -28.58 -1.27
CA THR A 249 -9.05 -27.37 -0.91
C THR A 249 -8.61 -26.22 -1.82
N SER A 250 -9.49 -25.79 -2.73
CA SER A 250 -9.31 -24.51 -3.42
C SER A 250 -9.81 -23.39 -2.49
N SER A 251 -8.90 -22.69 -1.81
CA SER A 251 -9.27 -21.49 -1.07
C SER A 251 -9.40 -20.30 -2.04
N SER A 252 -10.63 -19.82 -2.23
CA SER A 252 -10.89 -18.57 -2.95
C SER A 252 -10.93 -17.43 -1.95
N ASN A 253 -9.84 -16.68 -1.84
CA ASN A 253 -9.79 -15.50 -0.99
C ASN A 253 -10.40 -14.32 -1.75
N VAL A 254 -11.57 -13.86 -1.31
CA VAL A 254 -12.21 -12.65 -1.83
C VAL A 254 -11.77 -11.48 -0.96
N ILE A 255 -11.10 -10.50 -1.55
CA ILE A 255 -10.88 -9.19 -0.92
C ILE A 255 -12.04 -8.31 -1.37
N LEU A 256 -12.98 -8.06 -0.46
CA LEU A 256 -14.05 -7.11 -0.69
C LEU A 256 -13.49 -5.71 -0.43
N ILE A 257 -13.77 -4.73 -1.30
CA ILE A 257 -13.38 -3.30 -1.15
C ILE A 257 -14.65 -2.42 -1.09
N ASP A 258 -15.32 -2.29 0.07
CA ASP A 258 -16.35 -1.29 0.36
C ASP A 258 -15.78 0.14 0.37
N ALA A 259 -16.13 0.89 -0.68
CA ALA A 259 -15.76 2.29 -0.88
C ALA A 259 -16.83 3.29 -0.37
N SER A 260 -17.69 2.88 0.57
CA SER A 260 -18.76 3.75 1.06
C SER A 260 -18.30 4.68 2.22
N TYR A 261 -18.68 5.97 2.10
CA TYR A 261 -18.31 7.06 3.02
C TYR A 261 -18.88 6.94 4.45
N SER A 262 -19.62 5.87 4.77
CA SER A 262 -20.33 5.68 6.05
C SER A 262 -19.46 5.10 7.17
N MET A 263 -18.23 4.68 6.87
CA MET A 263 -17.35 3.90 7.76
C MET A 263 -16.20 4.73 8.41
N ARG A 264 -16.37 6.04 8.65
CA ARG A 264 -15.39 6.81 9.46
C ARG A 264 -15.55 6.47 10.96
N GLY A 265 -14.81 5.47 11.44
CA GLY A 265 -14.65 5.10 12.85
C GLY A 265 -13.53 4.08 13.05
N GLU A 266 -13.05 3.90 14.29
CA GLU A 266 -12.06 2.86 14.60
C GLU A 266 -12.71 1.47 14.49
N LYS A 267 -12.70 0.78 13.33
CA LYS A 267 -12.94 -0.69 13.31
C LYS A 267 -12.30 -1.49 12.16
N PHE A 268 -11.76 -2.63 12.62
CA PHE A 268 -11.36 -3.90 12.01
C PHE A 268 -10.12 -3.97 11.10
N ARG A 269 -9.09 -4.67 11.60
CA ARG A 269 -8.10 -5.38 10.78
C ARG A 269 -8.80 -6.53 10.05
N GLY A 270 -8.57 -6.63 8.75
CA GLY A 270 -9.12 -7.73 7.96
C GLY A 270 -10.61 -7.54 7.78
N GLY A 271 -10.97 -6.55 7.00
CA GLY A 271 -12.35 -6.34 6.64
C GLY A 271 -12.38 -5.20 5.67
N ILE A 272 -12.81 -5.54 4.47
CA ILE A 272 -13.55 -4.61 3.67
C ILE A 272 -14.65 -5.43 2.96
#